data_AF-A0A2H3D8V8-F1
#
_entry.id   AF-A0A2H3D8V8-F1
#
_cell.length_a   1.000
_cell.length_b   1.000
_cell.length_c   1.000
_cell.angle_alpha   90.00
_cell.angle_beta   90.00
_cell.angle_gamma   90.00
#
_symmetry.space_group_name_H-M   'P 1'
#
loop_
_entity.id
_entity.type
_entity.pdbx_description
1 polymer ?
#
loop_
_entity_poly.entity_id
_entity_poly.type
_entity_poly.pdbx_seq_one_letter_code
_entity_poly.pdbx_strand_id
1 'polypeptide(L)'
;MAWMLRSMEESPVRELTLSSLSDDTLLKITKITLSSLQIMTLSGNTFSFAAVAAFLESHQHIKSLIIRTWKPESIVTGSKGHKESNLDLKTSFEPATRLSLSSITGTAAAIRVLLSTPEAFPSLEWVDVTDGDVTGMQEALLVIYHIPTVHHLYLHLQDLNEWLRFKFRRGRGVKRAEELLKGIIDFSISLDHQEVIRTAEIPIAAALIPNLERFHTTSRCSEREQLNFVRKMKNACRGLKMVAVDWRHLYTDPEWLRRKGKELNDKEKSLEYQNTT
;
A
#
# COMPACT_ATOMS: atom_id res chain seq x y z
N MET A 1 33.22 -0.04 5.55
CA MET A 1 32.28 0.97 6.10
C MET A 1 32.74 2.40 5.88
N ALA A 2 33.87 2.87 6.43
CA ALA A 2 34.28 4.29 6.32
C ALA A 2 34.35 4.83 4.88
N TRP A 3 34.90 4.06 3.94
CA TRP A 3 34.94 4.42 2.51
C TRP A 3 33.54 4.57 1.90
N MET A 4 32.61 3.66 2.23
CA MET A 4 31.22 3.71 1.74
C MET A 4 30.50 4.97 2.27
N LEU A 5 30.66 5.27 3.56
CA LEU A 5 30.06 6.45 4.19
C LEU A 5 30.57 7.74 3.53
N ARG A 6 31.88 7.83 3.27
CA ARG A 6 32.48 8.95 2.53
C ARG A 6 31.94 9.04 1.09
N SER A 7 31.84 7.91 0.39
CA SER A 7 31.29 7.88 -0.98
C SER A 7 29.83 8.33 -1.02
N MET A 8 29.02 7.98 -0.01
CA MET A 8 27.64 8.43 0.12
C MET A 8 27.53 9.93 0.40
N GLU A 9 28.47 10.49 1.16
CA GLU A 9 28.55 11.94 1.44
C GLU A 9 28.96 12.74 0.20
N GLU A 10 29.86 12.20 -0.61
CA GLU A 10 30.38 12.84 -1.83
C GLU A 10 29.47 12.66 -3.06
N SER A 11 28.49 11.75 -3.01
CA SER A 11 27.63 11.40 -4.14
C SER A 11 26.17 11.82 -3.91
N PRO A 12 25.43 12.26 -4.95
CA PRO A 12 24.01 12.59 -4.84
C PRO A 12 23.15 11.31 -4.79
N VAL A 13 23.25 10.56 -3.70
CA VAL A 13 22.49 9.33 -3.48
C VAL A 13 21.00 9.66 -3.45
N ARG A 14 20.26 9.23 -4.48
CA ARG A 14 18.80 9.41 -4.56
C ARG A 14 18.00 8.26 -3.96
N GLU A 15 18.57 7.07 -4.00
CA GLU A 15 17.93 5.84 -3.52
C GLU A 15 18.92 5.08 -2.66
N LEU A 16 18.47 4.66 -1.47
CA LEU A 16 19.28 3.90 -0.53
C LEU A 16 18.56 2.62 -0.15
N THR A 17 19.14 1.49 -0.52
CA THR A 17 18.70 0.18 -0.05
C THR A 17 19.60 -0.29 1.09
N LEU A 18 19.01 -0.50 2.26
CA LEU A 18 19.69 -1.04 3.43
C LEU A 18 19.25 -2.48 3.61
N SER A 19 20.23 -3.38 3.71
CA SER A 19 19.96 -4.80 3.88
C SER A 19 20.88 -5.45 4.90
N SER A 20 20.29 -6.25 5.79
CA SER A 20 21.00 -7.05 6.80
C SER A 20 21.99 -6.25 7.65
N LEU A 21 21.64 -5.02 8.05
CA LEU A 21 22.46 -4.15 8.89
C LEU A 21 21.95 -4.09 10.34
N SER A 22 22.83 -3.69 11.26
CA SER A 22 22.50 -3.43 12.67
C SER A 22 22.06 -1.98 12.92
N ASP A 23 21.35 -1.75 14.03
CA ASP A 23 20.97 -0.41 14.50
C ASP A 23 22.17 0.53 14.59
N ASP A 24 23.30 0.07 15.14
CA ASP A 24 24.55 0.85 15.22
C ASP A 24 25.02 1.35 13.85
N THR A 25 24.80 0.54 12.82
CA THR A 25 25.16 0.90 11.45
C THR A 25 24.20 1.95 10.90
N LEU A 26 22.89 1.78 11.12
CA LEU A 26 21.89 2.77 10.71
C LEU A 26 22.10 4.12 11.42
N LEU A 27 22.43 4.11 12.72
CA LEU A 27 22.75 5.31 13.48
C LEU A 27 24.02 6.02 12.99
N LYS A 28 25.01 5.27 12.47
CA LYS A 28 26.18 5.88 11.80
C LYS A 28 25.81 6.53 10.48
N ILE A 29 24.98 5.87 9.66
CA ILE A 29 24.50 6.43 8.38
C ILE A 29 23.63 7.67 8.64
N THR A 30 22.82 7.65 9.70
CA THR A 30 21.94 8.78 10.11
C THR A 30 22.71 10.08 10.30
N LYS A 31 23.99 10.03 10.70
CA LYS A 31 24.84 11.20 10.94
C LYS A 31 25.38 11.85 9.66
N ILE A 32 25.19 11.22 8.50
CA ILE A 32 25.67 11.71 7.21
C ILE A 32 24.57 12.53 6.56
N THR A 33 24.95 13.63 5.91
CA THR A 33 23.97 14.46 5.19
C THR A 33 23.70 13.87 3.80
N LEU A 34 22.58 13.16 3.65
CA LEU A 34 22.15 12.60 2.36
C LEU A 34 21.11 13.49 1.68
N SER A 35 21.48 14.72 1.32
CA SER A 35 20.57 15.79 0.84
C SER A 35 19.76 15.44 -0.41
N SER A 36 20.26 14.53 -1.26
CA SER A 36 19.59 14.09 -2.48
C SER A 36 18.67 12.88 -2.27
N LEU A 37 18.65 12.26 -1.09
CA LEU A 37 17.94 11.02 -0.83
C LEU A 37 16.43 11.20 -0.90
N GLN A 38 15.77 10.49 -1.81
CA GLN A 38 14.32 10.54 -2.01
C GLN A 38 13.64 9.23 -1.61
N ILE A 39 14.33 8.10 -1.79
CA ILE A 39 13.75 6.76 -1.59
C ILE A 39 14.64 5.94 -0.65
N MET A 40 14.03 5.36 0.37
CA MET A 40 14.68 4.43 1.28
C MET A 40 14.02 3.05 1.16
N THR A 41 14.83 2.01 0.99
CA THR A 41 14.37 0.62 1.01
C THR A 41 14.99 -0.12 2.20
N LEU A 42 14.15 -0.76 3.02
CA LEU A 42 14.53 -1.63 4.12
C LEU A 42 14.27 -3.10 3.74
N SER A 43 15.32 -3.90 3.61
CA SER A 43 15.21 -5.30 3.20
C SER A 43 16.04 -6.24 4.09
N GLY A 44 15.40 -7.08 4.88
CA GLY A 44 16.09 -8.08 5.71
C GLY A 44 16.76 -7.48 6.94
N ASN A 45 16.26 -6.33 7.43
CA ASN A 45 16.80 -5.69 8.63
C ASN A 45 15.94 -6.02 9.86
N THR A 46 16.60 -6.12 11.01
CA THR A 46 15.98 -6.23 12.34
C THR A 46 16.02 -4.88 13.07
N PHE A 47 15.99 -3.78 12.32
CA PHE A 47 16.16 -2.46 12.93
C PHE A 47 15.10 -2.20 14.01
N SER A 48 15.48 -1.53 15.09
CA SER A 48 14.46 -1.02 16.01
C SER A 48 13.65 0.11 15.35
N PHE A 49 12.43 0.33 15.85
CA PHE A 49 11.68 1.52 15.46
C PHE A 49 12.46 2.81 15.74
N ALA A 50 13.13 2.89 16.89
CA ALA A 50 13.92 4.04 17.28
C ALA A 50 15.01 4.39 16.24
N ALA A 51 15.72 3.39 15.71
CA ALA A 51 16.76 3.59 14.71
C ALA A 51 16.18 4.09 13.37
N VAL A 52 15.06 3.51 12.92
CA VAL A 52 14.36 3.94 11.70
C VAL A 52 13.78 5.35 11.87
N ALA A 53 13.16 5.64 13.01
CA ALA A 53 12.59 6.95 13.31
C ALA A 53 13.67 8.04 13.33
N ALA A 54 14.81 7.80 14.01
CA ALA A 54 15.92 8.73 14.03
C ALA A 54 16.48 9.01 12.63
N PHE A 55 16.56 7.99 11.78
CA PHE A 55 16.98 8.15 10.39
C PHE A 55 16.02 9.05 9.61
N LEU A 56 14.71 8.78 9.68
CA LEU A 56 13.68 9.54 8.97
C LEU A 56 13.58 10.98 9.48
N GLU A 57 13.70 11.20 10.79
CA GLU A 57 13.70 12.53 11.40
C GLU A 57 14.92 13.36 11.00
N SER A 58 16.06 12.72 10.74
CA SER A 58 17.28 13.39 10.25
C SER A 58 17.25 13.64 8.73
N HIS A 59 16.39 12.92 7.99
CA HIS A 59 16.27 12.97 6.53
C HIS A 59 14.83 13.26 6.11
N GLN A 60 14.28 14.37 6.59
CA GLN A 60 12.85 14.69 6.44
C GLN A 60 12.41 14.90 4.99
N HIS A 61 13.35 15.06 4.05
CA HIS A 61 13.08 15.23 2.61
C HIS A 61 12.79 13.92 1.87
N ILE A 62 12.99 12.75 2.51
CA ILE A 62 12.63 11.45 1.93
C ILE A 62 11.13 11.43 1.61
N LYS A 63 10.81 10.97 0.39
CA LYS A 63 9.44 10.90 -0.14
C LYS A 63 8.87 9.49 -0.11
N SER A 64 9.72 8.48 -0.28
CA SER A 64 9.28 7.09 -0.36
C SER A 64 10.03 6.18 0.59
N LEU A 65 9.28 5.35 1.31
CA LEU A 65 9.80 4.31 2.18
C LEU A 65 9.24 2.95 1.74
N ILE A 66 10.14 2.04 1.34
CA ILE A 66 9.81 0.68 0.90
C ILE A 66 10.33 -0.30 1.95
N ILE A 67 9.45 -1.16 2.45
CA ILE A 67 9.71 -2.03 3.59
C ILE A 67 9.41 -3.46 3.20
N ARG A 68 10.43 -4.23 2.84
CA ARG A 68 10.20 -5.59 2.34
C ARG A 68 9.96 -6.62 3.44
N THR A 69 10.77 -6.59 4.49
CA THR A 69 10.72 -7.64 5.53
C THR A 69 11.00 -7.12 6.95
N TRP A 70 11.06 -5.79 7.12
CA TRP A 70 11.28 -5.22 8.44
C TRP A 70 10.12 -5.55 9.37
N LYS A 71 10.45 -6.15 10.50
CA LYS A 71 9.56 -6.36 11.65
C LYS A 71 10.26 -5.69 12.83
N PRO A 72 9.84 -4.49 13.26
CA PRO A 72 10.47 -3.84 14.40
C PRO A 72 10.44 -4.77 15.60
N GLU A 73 11.59 -5.01 16.22
CA GLU A 73 11.67 -5.84 17.42
C GLU A 73 10.90 -5.17 18.57
N SER A 74 10.12 -6.02 19.26
CA SER A 74 9.23 -5.76 20.40
C SER A 74 7.88 -5.11 20.10
N ILE A 75 6.89 -5.98 19.85
CA ILE A 75 5.58 -5.78 20.46
C ILE A 75 5.48 -6.85 21.53
N VAL A 76 5.56 -6.42 22.80
CA VAL A 76 5.15 -7.23 23.94
C VAL A 76 3.66 -7.50 23.76
N THR A 77 3.34 -8.63 23.13
CA THR A 77 2.01 -9.19 23.08
C THR A 77 1.67 -9.75 24.46
N GLY A 78 1.17 -8.88 25.34
CA GLY A 78 0.28 -9.24 26.44
C GLY A 78 0.55 -10.54 27.21
N SER A 79 1.78 -10.81 27.65
CA SER A 79 2.05 -11.84 28.67
C SER A 79 2.12 -11.18 30.05
N LYS A 80 1.15 -11.49 30.90
CA LYS A 80 1.23 -11.22 32.33
C LYS A 80 2.49 -11.90 32.87
N GLY A 81 3.44 -11.08 33.28
CA GLY A 81 4.63 -11.52 34.01
C GLY A 81 5.86 -11.66 33.13
N HIS A 82 6.66 -10.60 33.06
CA HIS A 82 8.03 -10.61 33.56
C HIS A 82 8.53 -9.15 33.59
N LYS A 83 9.04 -8.73 34.75
CA LYS A 83 9.82 -7.50 34.89
C LYS A 83 11.13 -7.71 34.14
N GLU A 84 11.44 -6.91 33.13
CA GLU A 84 12.82 -6.57 32.77
C GLU A 84 12.90 -5.37 31.80
N SER A 85 13.69 -4.37 32.22
CA SER A 85 14.10 -3.10 31.60
C SER A 85 13.05 -2.21 30.91
N ASN A 86 12.65 -1.14 31.61
CA ASN A 86 12.27 0.15 31.04
C ASN A 86 13.48 0.79 30.33
N LEU A 87 13.88 0.27 29.17
CA LEU A 87 14.44 1.15 28.14
C LEU A 87 13.22 1.80 27.49
N ASP A 88 13.12 3.13 27.53
CA ASP A 88 12.15 3.89 26.75
C ASP A 88 12.46 3.68 25.26
N LEU A 89 12.09 2.51 24.75
CA LEU A 89 12.19 2.17 23.34
C LEU A 89 11.12 3.01 22.65
N LYS A 90 11.58 4.00 21.88
CA LYS A 90 10.71 4.75 20.99
C LYS A 90 9.96 3.75 20.11
N THR A 91 8.63 3.72 20.23
CA THR A 91 7.72 2.80 19.53
C THR A 91 6.77 3.54 18.58
N SER A 92 6.79 4.87 18.62
CA SER A 92 5.99 5.77 17.80
C SER A 92 6.72 7.09 17.59
N PHE A 93 6.31 7.85 16.58
CA PHE A 93 6.79 9.22 16.38
C PHE A 93 6.16 10.16 17.41
N GLU A 94 6.88 11.22 17.76
CA GLU A 94 6.26 12.30 18.53
C GLU A 94 5.17 12.98 17.68
N PRO A 95 4.03 13.39 18.26
CA PRO A 95 2.96 14.05 17.49
C PRO A 95 3.40 15.36 16.79
N ALA A 96 4.48 15.98 17.27
CA ALA A 96 5.06 17.18 16.68
C ALA A 96 6.02 16.89 15.51
N THR A 97 6.49 15.64 15.36
CA THR A 97 7.30 15.22 14.21
C THR A 97 6.50 15.45 12.93
N ARG A 98 7.13 15.92 11.86
CA ARG A 98 6.50 16.06 10.54
C ARG A 98 7.46 15.49 9.49
N LEU A 99 7.08 14.36 8.90
CA LEU A 99 7.84 13.71 7.82
C LEU A 99 7.26 14.10 6.46
N SER A 100 8.11 14.24 5.44
CA SER A 100 7.67 14.58 4.08
C SER A 100 7.31 13.37 3.21
N LEU A 101 7.17 12.19 3.81
CA LEU A 101 6.84 10.95 3.11
C LEU A 101 5.50 11.10 2.38
N SER A 102 5.51 10.85 1.08
CA SER A 102 4.33 10.81 0.22
C SER A 102 3.85 9.39 -0.06
N SER A 103 4.74 8.39 0.06
CA SER A 103 4.40 6.97 -0.16
C SER A 103 5.09 6.04 0.83
N ILE A 104 4.36 5.03 1.31
CA ILE A 104 4.90 3.92 2.10
C ILE A 104 4.44 2.59 1.52
N THR A 105 5.37 1.69 1.28
CA THR A 105 5.08 0.30 0.90
C THR A 105 5.64 -0.61 1.98
N GLY A 106 4.83 -1.55 2.49
CA GLY A 106 5.33 -2.47 3.50
C GLY A 106 4.38 -3.56 3.96
N THR A 107 4.87 -4.38 4.88
CA THR A 107 4.02 -5.36 5.58
C THR A 107 3.02 -4.64 6.49
N ALA A 108 1.88 -5.27 6.76
CA ALA A 108 0.84 -4.72 7.63
C ALA A 108 1.39 -4.40 9.03
N ALA A 109 2.28 -5.24 9.56
CA ALA A 109 2.94 -5.01 10.85
C ALA A 109 3.81 -3.75 10.83
N ALA A 110 4.64 -3.56 9.79
CA ALA A 110 5.49 -2.38 9.67
C ALA A 110 4.66 -1.09 9.49
N ILE A 111 3.64 -1.14 8.63
CA ILE A 111 2.73 -0.01 8.38
C ILE A 111 2.01 0.38 9.67
N ARG A 112 1.46 -0.60 10.40
CA ARG A 112 0.80 -0.35 11.68
C ARG A 112 1.70 0.41 12.66
N VAL A 113 2.95 -0.03 12.79
CA VAL A 113 3.89 0.57 13.74
C VAL A 113 4.31 1.97 13.27
N LEU A 114 4.66 2.13 12.00
CA LEU A 114 5.07 3.43 11.44
C LEU A 114 3.98 4.47 11.53
N LEU A 115 2.76 4.11 11.17
CA LEU A 115 1.62 5.02 11.10
C LEU A 115 0.86 5.13 12.43
N SER A 116 1.44 4.65 13.53
CA SER A 116 0.85 4.73 14.87
C SER A 116 0.62 6.17 15.36
N THR A 117 1.37 7.13 14.82
CA THR A 117 1.18 8.58 15.03
C THR A 117 0.81 9.24 13.69
N PRO A 118 -0.48 9.32 13.33
CA PRO A 118 -0.95 9.89 12.05
C PRO A 118 -0.45 11.32 11.78
N GLU A 119 -0.30 12.13 12.83
CA GLU A 119 0.15 13.53 12.74
C GLU A 119 1.56 13.65 12.16
N ALA A 120 2.37 12.60 12.26
CA ALA A 120 3.71 12.57 11.70
C ALA A 120 3.74 12.55 10.16
N PHE A 121 2.60 12.28 9.51
CA PHE A 121 2.51 12.03 8.07
C PHE A 121 1.54 12.99 7.36
N PRO A 122 1.76 14.32 7.43
CA PRO A 122 0.83 15.31 6.86
C PRO A 122 0.77 15.28 5.33
N SER A 123 1.71 14.63 4.65
CA SER A 123 1.83 14.60 3.19
C SER A 123 1.71 13.19 2.61
N LEU A 124 1.35 12.19 3.42
CA LEU A 124 1.28 10.81 2.97
C LEU A 124 0.02 10.60 2.13
N GLU A 125 0.22 10.19 0.88
CA GLU A 125 -0.84 10.07 -0.12
C GLU A 125 -1.10 8.61 -0.52
N TRP A 126 -0.04 7.80 -0.47
CA TRP A 126 -0.01 6.45 -1.02
C TRP A 126 0.47 5.43 0.00
N VAL A 127 -0.31 4.37 0.20
CA VAL A 127 0.05 3.25 1.09
C VAL A 127 -0.18 1.90 0.41
N ASP A 128 0.87 1.09 0.36
CA ASP A 128 0.82 -0.28 -0.17
C ASP A 128 1.07 -1.29 0.94
N VAL A 129 0.07 -2.12 1.26
CA VAL A 129 0.22 -3.23 2.21
C VAL A 129 0.48 -4.52 1.44
N THR A 130 1.71 -5.05 1.56
CA THR A 130 2.20 -6.12 0.68
C THR A 130 2.18 -7.51 1.31
N ASP A 131 1.96 -7.62 2.61
CA ASP A 131 1.94 -8.90 3.35
C ASP A 131 1.35 -8.67 4.76
N GLY A 132 0.80 -9.70 5.38
CA GLY A 132 0.23 -9.67 6.72
C GLY A 132 -0.97 -10.59 6.87
N ASP A 133 -1.17 -11.12 8.07
CA ASP A 133 -2.39 -11.86 8.40
C ASP A 133 -3.62 -10.94 8.47
N VAL A 134 -4.80 -11.53 8.51
CA VAL A 134 -6.10 -10.82 8.60
C VAL A 134 -6.13 -9.78 9.72
N THR A 135 -5.54 -10.08 10.88
CA THR A 135 -5.56 -9.17 12.03
C THR A 135 -4.62 -7.99 11.79
N GLY A 136 -3.40 -8.26 11.33
CA GLY A 136 -2.42 -7.24 11.01
C GLY A 136 -2.90 -6.31 9.90
N MET A 137 -3.49 -6.85 8.83
CA MET A 137 -4.09 -6.07 7.75
C MET A 137 -5.17 -5.13 8.27
N GLN A 138 -6.07 -5.65 9.12
CA GLN A 138 -7.13 -4.85 9.71
C GLN A 138 -6.56 -3.71 10.58
N GLU A 139 -5.56 -3.98 11.42
CA GLU A 139 -4.93 -2.94 12.24
C GLU A 139 -4.19 -1.90 11.40
N ALA A 140 -3.55 -2.30 10.30
CA ALA A 140 -2.92 -1.38 9.35
C ALA A 140 -3.95 -0.45 8.70
N LEU A 141 -5.08 -0.99 8.25
CA LEU A 141 -6.18 -0.19 7.70
C LEU A 141 -6.75 0.80 8.73
N LEU A 142 -6.78 0.43 10.01
CA LEU A 142 -7.24 1.33 11.07
C LEU A 142 -6.34 2.54 11.22
N VAL A 143 -5.01 2.37 11.19
CA VAL A 143 -4.10 3.53 11.29
C VAL A 143 -4.11 4.37 10.03
N ILE A 144 -4.20 3.76 8.84
CA ILE A 144 -4.33 4.47 7.56
C ILE A 144 -5.57 5.36 7.54
N TYR A 145 -6.69 4.88 8.08
CA TYR A 145 -7.94 5.65 8.17
C TYR A 145 -7.77 7.00 8.89
N HIS A 146 -6.85 7.10 9.84
CA HIS A 146 -6.63 8.33 10.60
C HIS A 146 -5.75 9.35 9.86
N ILE A 147 -5.23 9.02 8.67
CA ILE A 147 -4.40 9.91 7.86
C ILE A 147 -5.25 10.44 6.68
N PRO A 148 -5.76 11.69 6.77
CA PRO A 148 -6.77 12.20 5.83
C PRO A 148 -6.23 12.44 4.41
N THR A 149 -4.90 12.52 4.25
CA THR A 149 -4.25 12.73 2.95
C THR A 149 -4.07 11.43 2.17
N VAL A 150 -4.21 10.27 2.81
CA VAL A 150 -4.09 8.98 2.11
C VAL A 150 -5.33 8.77 1.26
N HIS A 151 -5.10 8.68 -0.05
CA HIS A 151 -6.15 8.52 -1.04
C HIS A 151 -5.88 7.39 -2.04
N HIS A 152 -4.64 6.87 -2.06
CA HIS A 152 -4.24 5.66 -2.75
C HIS A 152 -3.96 4.52 -1.76
N LEU A 153 -4.57 3.36 -2.00
CA LEU A 153 -4.36 2.16 -1.20
C LEU A 153 -4.20 0.93 -2.08
N TYR A 154 -3.11 0.19 -1.90
CA TYR A 154 -2.95 -1.15 -2.45
C TYR A 154 -2.97 -2.20 -1.34
N LEU A 155 -3.60 -3.34 -1.62
CA LEU A 155 -3.58 -4.50 -0.75
C LEU A 155 -3.21 -5.77 -1.51
N HIS A 156 -2.24 -6.48 -0.97
CA HIS A 156 -1.94 -7.85 -1.35
C HIS A 156 -2.53 -8.80 -0.31
N LEU A 157 -3.42 -9.69 -0.73
CA LEU A 157 -4.10 -10.64 0.15
C LEU A 157 -3.91 -12.08 -0.34
N GLN A 158 -4.07 -13.06 0.55
CA GLN A 158 -4.06 -14.46 0.11
C GLN A 158 -5.31 -14.79 -0.70
N ASP A 159 -6.47 -14.36 -0.20
CA ASP A 159 -7.75 -14.48 -0.87
C ASP A 159 -8.72 -13.33 -0.52
N LEU A 160 -9.83 -13.25 -1.25
CA LEU A 160 -10.85 -12.24 -1.01
C LEU A 160 -11.64 -12.46 0.30
N ASN A 161 -11.68 -13.67 0.84
CA ASN A 161 -12.38 -13.94 2.10
C ASN A 161 -11.70 -13.22 3.28
N GLU A 162 -10.38 -13.04 3.23
CA GLU A 162 -9.64 -12.23 4.20
C GLU A 162 -10.20 -10.80 4.27
N TRP A 163 -10.34 -10.15 3.11
CA TRP A 163 -10.94 -8.82 3.00
C TRP A 163 -12.35 -8.76 3.59
N LEU A 164 -13.21 -9.71 3.21
CA LEU A 164 -14.60 -9.76 3.66
C LEU A 164 -14.76 -9.99 5.17
N ARG A 165 -13.70 -10.43 5.87
CA ARG A 165 -13.69 -10.62 7.32
C ARG A 165 -13.35 -9.35 8.09
N PHE A 166 -12.84 -8.31 7.44
CA PHE A 166 -12.37 -7.11 8.13
C PHE A 166 -13.53 -6.36 8.80
N LYS A 167 -13.46 -6.25 10.13
CA LYS A 167 -14.51 -5.74 11.02
C LYS A 167 -13.90 -4.89 12.13
N PHE A 168 -14.18 -3.58 12.12
CA PHE A 168 -13.79 -2.66 13.17
C PHE A 168 -14.87 -2.57 14.26
N ARG A 169 -14.49 -2.86 15.50
CA ARG A 169 -15.33 -2.54 16.66
C ARG A 169 -15.30 -1.04 16.90
N ARG A 170 -16.46 -0.39 16.87
CA ARG A 170 -16.61 1.03 17.22
C ARG A 170 -17.76 1.19 18.21
N GLY A 171 -17.42 1.47 19.47
CA GLY A 171 -18.40 1.57 20.56
C GLY A 171 -19.16 0.24 20.76
N ARG A 172 -20.49 0.28 20.72
CA ARG A 172 -21.36 -0.92 20.86
C ARG A 172 -21.63 -1.66 19.53
N GLY A 173 -21.06 -1.20 18.42
CA GLY A 173 -21.31 -1.76 17.07
C GLY A 173 -20.06 -2.26 16.37
N VAL A 174 -20.25 -3.07 15.33
CA VAL A 174 -19.20 -3.50 14.40
C VAL A 174 -19.45 -2.84 13.06
N LYS A 175 -18.47 -2.08 12.57
CA LYS A 175 -18.46 -1.56 11.20
C LYS A 175 -17.56 -2.41 10.34
N ARG A 176 -17.93 -2.52 9.07
CA ARG A 176 -17.07 -3.09 8.04
C ARG A 176 -15.86 -2.18 7.80
N ALA A 177 -14.74 -2.76 7.39
CA ALA A 177 -13.51 -1.99 7.21
C ALA A 177 -13.61 -0.95 6.09
N GLU A 178 -14.31 -1.32 5.04
CA GLU A 178 -14.50 -0.52 3.85
C GLU A 178 -15.25 0.79 4.14
N GLU A 179 -16.17 0.78 5.13
CA GLU A 179 -16.89 2.00 5.56
C GLU A 179 -15.97 3.09 6.12
N LEU A 180 -14.77 2.72 6.59
CA LEU A 180 -13.78 3.67 7.11
C LEU A 180 -12.90 4.24 5.99
N LEU A 181 -12.81 3.59 4.82
CA LEU A 181 -11.95 4.01 3.72
C LEU A 181 -12.51 5.20 2.91
N LYS A 182 -13.08 6.19 3.60
CA LYS A 182 -13.69 7.38 2.99
C LYS A 182 -12.66 8.29 2.30
N GLY A 183 -11.40 8.28 2.73
CA GLY A 183 -10.33 9.03 2.07
C GLY A 183 -9.86 8.38 0.76
N ILE A 184 -10.11 7.08 0.59
CA ILE A 184 -9.57 6.31 -0.53
C ILE A 184 -10.42 6.56 -1.78
N ILE A 185 -9.77 7.08 -2.82
CA ILE A 185 -10.35 7.31 -4.16
C ILE A 185 -9.71 6.41 -5.21
N ASP A 186 -8.53 5.88 -4.93
CA ASP A 186 -7.77 5.02 -5.81
C ASP A 186 -7.37 3.75 -5.05
N PHE A 187 -7.86 2.61 -5.52
CA PHE A 187 -7.70 1.33 -4.86
C PHE A 187 -7.12 0.29 -5.80
N SER A 188 -6.17 -0.48 -5.29
CA SER A 188 -5.56 -1.60 -5.98
C SER A 188 -5.59 -2.85 -5.11
N ILE A 189 -5.79 -4.00 -5.72
CA ILE A 189 -5.80 -5.28 -5.01
C ILE A 189 -5.10 -6.37 -5.81
N SER A 190 -4.38 -7.23 -5.12
CA SER A 190 -3.76 -8.44 -5.65
C SER A 190 -4.10 -9.62 -4.75
N LEU A 191 -4.31 -10.80 -5.34
CA LEU A 191 -4.68 -12.02 -4.64
C LEU A 191 -3.70 -13.15 -5.02
N ASP A 192 -3.15 -13.88 -4.06
CA ASP A 192 -2.15 -14.94 -4.31
C ASP A 192 -2.68 -16.10 -5.18
N HIS A 193 -3.92 -16.48 -4.95
CA HIS A 193 -4.50 -17.70 -5.54
C HIS A 193 -5.66 -17.41 -6.51
N GLN A 194 -5.90 -16.14 -6.82
CA GLN A 194 -7.05 -15.72 -7.62
C GLN A 194 -6.68 -14.63 -8.61
N GLU A 195 -7.19 -14.73 -9.83
CA GLU A 195 -7.17 -13.60 -10.74
C GLU A 195 -8.33 -12.66 -10.40
N VAL A 196 -8.00 -11.46 -9.95
CA VAL A 196 -8.94 -10.41 -9.55
C VAL A 196 -10.05 -10.18 -10.58
N ILE A 197 -9.72 -10.19 -11.88
CA ILE A 197 -10.69 -9.97 -12.97
C ILE A 197 -11.72 -11.10 -13.08
N ARG A 198 -11.36 -12.32 -12.69
CA ARG A 198 -12.22 -13.51 -12.77
C ARG A 198 -12.99 -13.78 -11.49
N THR A 199 -12.59 -13.17 -10.36
CA THR A 199 -13.32 -13.26 -9.09
C THR A 199 -14.60 -12.42 -9.14
N ALA A 200 -15.76 -13.08 -9.04
CA ALA A 200 -17.07 -12.45 -9.25
C ALA A 200 -17.43 -11.41 -8.19
N GLU A 201 -16.89 -11.57 -6.97
CA GLU A 201 -17.19 -10.78 -5.80
C GLU A 201 -16.37 -9.48 -5.74
N ILE A 202 -15.31 -9.33 -6.54
CA ILE A 202 -14.44 -8.14 -6.53
C ILE A 202 -15.21 -6.84 -6.78
N PRO A 203 -16.08 -6.72 -7.80
CA PRO A 203 -16.89 -5.52 -7.99
C PRO A 203 -17.76 -5.17 -6.78
N ILE A 204 -18.35 -6.17 -6.13
CA ILE A 204 -19.20 -5.97 -4.96
C ILE A 204 -18.36 -5.51 -3.76
N ALA A 205 -17.19 -6.13 -3.56
CA ALA A 205 -16.26 -5.75 -2.50
C ALA A 205 -15.71 -4.33 -2.69
N ALA A 206 -15.31 -3.98 -3.91
CA ALA A 206 -14.82 -2.64 -4.26
C ALA A 206 -15.90 -1.56 -4.08
N ALA A 207 -17.17 -1.89 -4.35
CA ALA A 207 -18.30 -0.97 -4.17
C ALA A 207 -18.56 -0.58 -2.71
N LEU A 208 -17.95 -1.29 -1.75
CA LEU A 208 -18.03 -0.94 -0.34
C LEU A 208 -17.12 0.25 0.03
N ILE A 209 -16.15 0.59 -0.83
CA ILE A 209 -15.30 1.77 -0.67
C ILE A 209 -16.09 3.01 -1.15
N PRO A 210 -16.46 3.95 -0.25
CA PRO A 210 -17.50 4.94 -0.56
C PRO A 210 -17.17 5.90 -1.70
N ASN A 211 -15.90 6.30 -1.83
CA ASN A 211 -15.46 7.37 -2.73
C ASN A 211 -14.56 6.86 -3.86
N LEU A 212 -14.66 5.57 -4.19
CA LEU A 212 -13.80 4.94 -5.18
C LEU A 212 -14.01 5.51 -6.59
N GLU A 213 -12.96 6.12 -7.15
CA GLU A 213 -12.93 6.67 -8.51
C GLU A 213 -12.05 5.86 -9.47
N ARG A 214 -10.99 5.24 -8.96
CA ARG A 214 -10.02 4.45 -9.73
C ARG A 214 -9.82 3.09 -9.10
N PHE A 215 -9.83 2.05 -9.93
CA PHE A 215 -9.53 0.69 -9.50
C PHE A 215 -8.40 0.10 -10.34
N HIS A 216 -7.40 -0.49 -9.69
CA HIS A 216 -6.23 -1.04 -10.35
C HIS A 216 -6.12 -2.54 -10.08
N THR A 217 -5.75 -3.28 -11.12
CA THR A 217 -5.45 -4.71 -11.02
C THR A 217 -4.45 -5.11 -12.10
N THR A 218 -3.76 -6.22 -11.90
CA THR A 218 -2.97 -6.88 -12.95
C THR A 218 -3.67 -8.17 -13.37
N SER A 219 -3.61 -8.52 -14.66
CA SER A 219 -4.22 -9.76 -15.14
C SER A 219 -3.82 -10.10 -16.58
N ARG A 220 -3.50 -11.38 -16.80
CA ARG A 220 -3.32 -11.94 -18.15
C ARG A 220 -4.65 -12.38 -18.74
N CYS A 221 -5.47 -11.44 -19.15
CA CYS A 221 -6.77 -11.71 -19.77
C CYS A 221 -6.94 -10.99 -21.11
N SER A 222 -7.90 -11.46 -21.90
CA SER A 222 -8.24 -10.88 -23.19
C SER A 222 -8.87 -9.47 -23.03
N GLU A 223 -8.78 -8.63 -24.07
CA GLU A 223 -9.46 -7.32 -24.07
C GLU A 223 -10.97 -7.43 -23.83
N ARG A 224 -11.56 -8.55 -24.26
CA ARG A 224 -12.98 -8.87 -24.04
C ARG A 224 -13.29 -9.13 -22.56
N GLU A 225 -12.48 -9.94 -21.89
CA GLU A 225 -12.59 -10.18 -20.45
C GLU A 225 -12.41 -8.88 -19.65
N GLN A 226 -11.40 -8.08 -20.01
CA GLN A 226 -11.16 -6.76 -19.40
C GLN A 226 -12.40 -5.87 -19.54
N LEU A 227 -12.95 -5.72 -20.75
CA LEU A 227 -14.14 -4.88 -20.97
C LEU A 227 -15.36 -5.37 -20.18
N ASN A 228 -15.56 -6.69 -20.09
CA ASN A 228 -16.64 -7.27 -19.28
C ASN A 228 -16.45 -6.99 -17.79
N PHE A 229 -15.21 -7.07 -17.29
CA PHE A 229 -14.88 -6.71 -15.92
C PHE A 229 -15.10 -5.22 -15.64
N VAL A 230 -14.68 -4.33 -16.53
CA VAL A 230 -14.93 -2.88 -16.42
C VAL A 230 -16.44 -2.58 -16.32
N ARG A 231 -17.27 -3.26 -17.11
CA ARG A 231 -18.73 -3.13 -17.02
C ARG A 231 -19.28 -3.59 -15.67
N LYS A 232 -18.81 -4.73 -15.15
CA LYS A 232 -19.21 -5.22 -13.81
C LYS A 232 -18.79 -4.23 -12.71
N MET A 233 -17.56 -3.74 -12.77
CA MET A 233 -17.02 -2.72 -11.87
C MET A 233 -17.85 -1.44 -11.91
N LYS A 234 -18.18 -0.93 -13.10
CA LYS A 234 -19.03 0.28 -13.24
C LYS A 234 -20.45 0.07 -12.70
N ASN A 235 -21.03 -1.11 -12.92
CA ASN A 235 -22.36 -1.42 -12.43
C ASN A 235 -22.41 -1.47 -10.90
N ALA A 236 -21.35 -1.98 -10.26
CA ALA A 236 -21.25 -2.05 -8.80
C ALA A 236 -20.83 -0.70 -8.18
N CYS A 237 -19.82 -0.04 -8.75
CA CYS A 237 -19.23 1.20 -8.26
C CYS A 237 -19.69 2.39 -9.11
N ARG A 238 -20.80 3.05 -8.75
CA ARG A 238 -21.37 4.14 -9.56
C ARG A 238 -20.42 5.32 -9.77
N GLY A 239 -19.64 5.68 -8.76
CA GLY A 239 -18.65 6.76 -8.78
C GLY A 239 -17.35 6.45 -9.53
N LEU A 240 -17.14 5.18 -9.91
CA LEU A 240 -15.94 4.75 -10.61
C LEU A 240 -15.83 5.46 -11.96
N LYS A 241 -14.65 6.00 -12.24
CA LYS A 241 -14.29 6.71 -13.48
C LYS A 241 -13.42 5.83 -14.36
N MET A 242 -12.49 5.09 -13.77
CA MET A 242 -11.45 4.35 -14.49
C MET A 242 -11.12 3.02 -13.81
N VAL A 243 -10.84 2.01 -14.63
CA VAL A 243 -10.25 0.73 -14.22
C VAL A 243 -8.95 0.54 -14.97
N ALA A 244 -7.84 0.40 -14.26
CA ALA A 244 -6.55 0.08 -14.84
C ALA A 244 -6.33 -1.42 -14.78
N VAL A 245 -6.04 -2.04 -15.93
CA VAL A 245 -5.58 -3.42 -16.02
C VAL A 245 -4.16 -3.41 -16.56
N ASP A 246 -3.21 -3.84 -15.74
CA ASP A 246 -1.78 -3.65 -15.99
C ASP A 246 -1.46 -2.16 -16.25
N TRP A 247 -0.90 -1.84 -17.42
CA TRP A 247 -0.57 -0.49 -17.86
C TRP A 247 -1.70 0.18 -18.67
N ARG A 248 -2.86 -0.47 -18.83
CA ARG A 248 -3.95 0.02 -19.68
C ARG A 248 -5.03 0.68 -18.85
N HIS A 249 -5.31 1.95 -19.13
CA HIS A 249 -6.43 2.68 -18.55
C HIS A 249 -7.72 2.43 -19.35
N LEU A 250 -8.72 1.85 -18.70
CA LEU A 250 -10.03 1.55 -19.27
C LEU A 250 -11.07 2.46 -18.62
N TYR A 251 -11.73 3.30 -19.42
CA TYR A 251 -12.72 4.24 -18.91
C TYR A 251 -14.07 3.56 -18.71
N THR A 252 -14.84 4.06 -17.75
CA THR A 252 -16.17 3.54 -17.42
C THR A 252 -17.32 4.37 -18.00
N ASP A 253 -16.98 5.38 -18.81
CA ASP A 253 -17.94 6.20 -19.54
C ASP A 253 -18.81 5.35 -20.49
N PRO A 254 -20.15 5.53 -20.52
CA PRO A 254 -21.04 4.73 -21.35
C PRO A 254 -20.74 4.77 -22.85
N GLU A 255 -20.35 5.93 -23.40
CA GLU A 255 -20.02 6.06 -24.81
C GLU A 255 -18.73 5.31 -25.14
N TRP A 256 -17.71 5.45 -24.28
CA TRP A 256 -16.45 4.74 -24.39
C TRP A 256 -16.68 3.22 -24.37
N LEU A 257 -17.48 2.72 -23.41
CA LEU A 257 -17.79 1.30 -23.29
C LEU A 257 -18.56 0.75 -24.51
N ARG A 258 -19.44 1.55 -25.11
CA ARG A 258 -20.16 1.18 -26.35
C ARG A 258 -19.21 1.14 -27.54
N ARG A 259 -18.38 2.18 -27.73
CA ARG A 259 -17.40 2.23 -28.83
C ARG A 259 -16.40 1.09 -28.73
N LYS A 260 -15.83 0.85 -27.54
CA LYS A 260 -14.87 -0.24 -27.32
C LYS A 260 -15.50 -1.61 -27.54
N GLY A 261 -16.75 -1.79 -27.12
CA GLY A 261 -17.51 -3.00 -27.42
C GLY A 261 -17.70 -3.26 -28.92
N LYS A 262 -18.01 -2.21 -29.69
CA LYS A 262 -18.13 -2.31 -31.15
C LYS A 262 -16.78 -2.65 -31.81
N GLU A 263 -15.71 -1.97 -31.42
CA GLU A 263 -14.36 -2.22 -31.93
C GLU A 263 -13.95 -3.69 -31.76
N LEU A 264 -14.22 -4.29 -30.59
CA LEU A 264 -13.91 -5.69 -30.34
C LEU A 264 -14.76 -6.64 -31.19
N ASN A 265 -16.06 -6.37 -31.33
CA ASN A 265 -16.94 -7.16 -32.20
C ASN A 265 -16.47 -7.13 -33.66
N ASP A 266 -16.06 -5.95 -34.16
CA ASP A 266 -15.62 -5.79 -35.55
C ASP A 266 -14.27 -6.50 -35.80
N LYS A 267 -13.36 -6.49 -34.81
CA LYS A 267 -12.10 -7.25 -34.84
C LYS A 267 -12.34 -8.76 -34.87
N GLU A 268 -13.21 -9.27 -33.99
CA GLU A 268 -13.52 -10.69 -33.91
C GLU A 268 -14.12 -11.20 -35.22
N LYS A 269 -15.07 -10.47 -35.81
CA LYS A 269 -15.61 -10.80 -37.14
C LYS A 269 -14.53 -10.84 -38.21
N SER A 270 -13.62 -9.86 -38.22
CA SER A 270 -12.54 -9.79 -39.22
C SER A 270 -11.58 -10.98 -39.10
N LEU A 271 -11.30 -11.44 -37.89
CA LEU A 271 -10.48 -12.63 -37.62
C LEU A 271 -11.19 -13.92 -38.04
N GLU A 272 -12.50 -14.03 -37.81
CA GLU A 272 -13.30 -15.17 -38.26
C GLU A 272 -13.26 -15.31 -39.78
N TYR A 273 -13.44 -14.21 -40.53
CA TYR A 273 -13.34 -14.21 -41.99
C TYR A 273 -11.96 -14.68 -42.49
N GLN A 274 -10.87 -14.26 -41.84
CA GLN A 274 -9.51 -14.65 -42.22
C GLN A 274 -9.21 -16.13 -41.96
N ASN A 275 -9.84 -16.75 -40.98
CA ASN A 275 -9.62 -18.16 -40.64
C ASN A 275 -10.51 -19.14 -41.46
N THR A 276 -11.50 -18.62 -42.19
CA THR A 276 -12.39 -19.40 -43.06
C THR A 276 -12.02 -19.35 -44.55
N THR A 277 -10.95 -18.63 -44.91
CA THR A 277 -10.44 -18.50 -46.28
C THR A 277 -9.07 -19.15 -46.40
#